data_AF-A0A933XE96-F1
#
_entry.id   AF-A0A933XE96-F1
#
_cell.length_a   1.000
_cell.length_b   1.000
_cell.length_c   1.000
_cell.angle_alpha   90.00
_cell.angle_beta   90.00
_cell.angle_gamma   90.00
#
_symmetry.space_group_name_H-M   'P 1'
#
loop_
_entity.id
_entity.type
_entity.pdbx_description
1 polymer ?
#
loop_
_entity_poly.entity_id
_entity_poly.type
_entity_poly.pdbx_seq_one_letter_code
_entity_poly.pdbx_strand_id
1 'polypeptide(L)'
;MANSILDPFEGITLEQWAGVNAKIASGAPTDEAIKTIGVDAPKWDRVNNEWLTRMRNDTSFTISKIYAAAFNQKAEGNLGSGSQVGADSYPFEKYIEAMVAQDVLGKQGRDAQDVLKDFGLTVADYSNISGYWSNKMMTDFSLAMKMQTLMNEYKIKYESQAPGNAHTDIDF
;
A
#
# COMPACT_ATOMS: atom_id res chain seq x y z
N MET A 1 -2.30 31.45 -20.86
CA MET A 1 -1.16 30.53 -20.73
C MET A 1 -1.73 29.19 -20.31
N ALA A 2 -1.40 28.10 -21.00
CA ALA A 2 -1.90 26.79 -20.62
C ALA A 2 -1.12 26.35 -19.38
N ASN A 3 -1.70 26.51 -18.19
CA ASN A 3 -1.18 25.83 -17.01
C ASN A 3 -1.38 24.33 -17.25
N SER A 4 -0.27 23.59 -17.29
CA SER A 4 -0.29 22.14 -17.32
C SER A 4 -1.08 21.64 -16.13
N ILE A 5 -1.81 20.54 -16.30
CA ILE A 5 -2.53 19.89 -15.20
C ILE A 5 -1.59 19.48 -14.04
N LEU A 6 -0.29 19.39 -14.32
CA LEU A 6 0.78 19.06 -13.38
C LEU A 6 1.55 20.27 -12.83
N ASP A 7 1.24 21.51 -13.26
CA ASP A 7 1.97 22.68 -12.79
C ASP A 7 1.78 22.88 -11.27
N PRO A 8 2.84 23.19 -10.50
CA PRO A 8 2.70 23.41 -9.07
C PRO A 8 1.68 24.50 -8.76
N PHE A 9 0.83 24.27 -7.75
CA PHE A 9 -0.14 25.27 -7.29
C PHE A 9 0.36 25.94 -6.01
N GLU A 10 0.47 27.27 -6.03
CA GLU A 10 1.09 28.07 -4.96
C GLU A 10 2.47 27.53 -4.51
N GLY A 11 3.23 26.95 -5.45
CA GLY A 11 4.54 26.35 -5.21
C GLY A 11 4.52 24.93 -4.65
N ILE A 12 3.35 24.29 -4.52
CA ILE A 12 3.22 22.90 -4.07
C ILE A 12 3.00 21.96 -5.25
N THR A 13 3.89 20.98 -5.38
CA THR A 13 3.81 19.96 -6.43
C THR A 13 2.80 18.86 -6.09
N LEU A 14 2.44 18.05 -7.10
CA LEU A 14 1.57 16.89 -6.92
C LEU A 14 2.16 15.88 -5.92
N GLU A 15 3.46 15.64 -5.98
CA GLU A 15 4.17 14.70 -5.10
C GLU A 15 4.20 15.19 -3.64
N GLN A 16 4.36 16.51 -3.44
CA GLN A 16 4.31 17.10 -2.10
C GLN A 16 2.90 16.99 -1.50
N TRP A 17 1.86 17.32 -2.28
CA TRP A 17 0.48 17.16 -1.86
C TRP A 17 0.13 15.68 -1.58
N ALA A 18 0.55 14.76 -2.43
CA ALA A 18 0.38 13.32 -2.22
C ALA A 18 1.08 12.84 -0.94
N GLY A 19 2.31 13.30 -0.70
CA GLY A 19 3.09 12.93 0.49
C GLY A 19 2.48 13.42 1.80
N VAL A 20 1.86 14.61 1.81
CA VAL A 20 1.13 15.10 2.99
C VAL A 20 -0.14 14.28 3.23
N ASN A 21 -0.92 13.99 2.19
CA ASN A 21 -2.09 13.11 2.31
C ASN A 21 -1.72 11.71 2.81
N ALA A 22 -0.56 11.20 2.39
CA ALA A 22 -0.05 9.92 2.85
C ALA A 22 0.19 9.91 4.36
N LYS A 23 0.83 10.94 4.90
CA LYS A 23 1.02 11.10 6.36
C LYS A 23 -0.29 11.21 7.12
N ILE A 24 -1.25 11.97 6.58
CA ILE A 24 -2.58 12.11 7.20
C ILE A 24 -3.30 10.75 7.22
N ALA A 25 -3.26 10.01 6.12
CA ALA A 25 -3.82 8.66 6.05
C ALA A 25 -3.14 7.67 7.00
N SER A 26 -1.85 7.88 7.29
CA SER A 26 -1.06 7.15 8.28
C SER A 26 -1.32 7.56 9.74
N GLY A 27 -2.24 8.49 9.98
CA GLY A 27 -2.64 8.92 11.32
C GLY A 27 -1.91 10.15 11.86
N ALA A 28 -1.06 10.79 11.05
CA ALA A 28 -0.45 12.07 11.45
C ALA A 28 -1.52 13.18 11.50
N PRO A 29 -1.50 14.07 12.51
CA PRO A 29 -2.32 15.26 12.50
C PRO A 29 -2.01 16.14 11.28
N THR A 30 -3.06 16.69 10.64
CA THR A 30 -2.91 17.54 9.45
C THR A 30 -1.91 18.68 9.68
N ASP A 31 -1.97 19.35 10.82
CA ASP A 31 -1.07 20.47 11.16
C ASP A 31 0.41 20.06 11.24
N GLU A 32 0.71 18.82 11.61
CA GLU A 32 2.07 18.29 11.62
C GLU A 32 2.51 17.87 10.21
N ALA A 33 1.59 17.28 9.44
CA ALA A 33 1.85 16.85 8.08
C ALA A 33 2.17 18.05 7.15
N ILE A 34 1.40 19.14 7.23
CA ILE A 34 1.56 20.33 6.37
C ILE A 34 2.82 21.13 6.69
N LYS A 35 3.28 21.12 7.95
CA LYS A 35 4.56 21.75 8.34
C LYS A 35 5.74 21.16 7.58
N THR A 36 5.66 19.89 7.16
CA THR A 36 6.75 19.22 6.45
C THR A 36 7.00 19.77 5.04
N ILE A 37 6.05 20.53 4.50
CA ILE A 37 6.18 21.24 3.22
C ILE A 37 6.15 22.78 3.41
N GLY A 38 6.22 23.26 4.65
CA GLY A 38 6.30 24.68 4.97
C GLY A 38 5.04 25.48 4.66
N VAL A 39 3.85 24.88 4.77
CA VAL A 39 2.56 25.58 4.55
C VAL A 39 1.72 25.66 5.81
N ASP A 40 0.85 26.67 5.87
CA ASP A 40 -0.18 26.83 6.91
C ASP A 40 -1.52 26.21 6.48
N ALA A 41 -2.46 26.09 7.43
CA ALA A 41 -3.77 25.48 7.17
C ALA A 41 -4.56 26.22 6.06
N PRO A 42 -4.64 27.57 6.04
CA PRO A 42 -5.33 28.28 4.96
C PRO A 42 -4.75 28.01 3.57
N LYS A 43 -3.41 27.94 3.46
CA LYS A 43 -2.74 27.60 2.19
C LYS A 43 -2.97 26.13 1.84
N TRP A 44 -2.90 25.23 2.81
CA TRP A 44 -3.18 23.81 2.61
C TRP A 44 -4.58 23.58 2.05
N ASP A 45 -5.61 24.23 2.59
CA ASP A 45 -6.99 24.06 2.12
C ASP A 45 -7.15 24.45 0.65
N ARG A 46 -6.52 25.55 0.22
CA ARG A 46 -6.54 25.98 -1.19
C ARG A 46 -5.81 24.98 -2.09
N VAL A 47 -4.61 24.56 -1.69
CA VAL A 47 -3.80 23.56 -2.41
C VAL A 47 -4.55 22.23 -2.54
N ASN A 48 -5.15 21.77 -1.44
CA ASN A 48 -5.89 20.52 -1.41
C ASN A 48 -7.13 20.57 -2.33
N ASN A 49 -7.91 21.64 -2.25
CA ASN A 49 -9.08 21.82 -3.11
C ASN A 49 -8.73 21.91 -4.60
N GLU A 50 -7.63 22.58 -4.94
CA GLU A 50 -7.16 22.67 -6.32
C GLU A 50 -6.74 21.30 -6.85
N TRP A 51 -5.88 20.58 -6.14
CA TRP A 51 -5.42 19.25 -6.59
C TRP A 51 -6.56 18.24 -6.68
N LEU A 52 -7.51 18.25 -5.74
CA LEU A 52 -8.74 17.44 -5.84
C LEU A 52 -9.58 17.81 -7.07
N THR A 53 -9.69 19.10 -7.37
CA THR A 53 -10.42 19.59 -8.56
C THR A 53 -9.74 19.15 -9.84
N ARG A 54 -8.41 19.26 -9.92
CA ARG A 54 -7.63 18.77 -11.07
C ARG A 54 -7.75 17.27 -11.23
N MET A 55 -7.64 16.50 -10.14
CA MET A 55 -7.78 15.04 -10.16
C MET A 55 -9.17 14.62 -10.63
N ARG A 56 -10.23 15.33 -10.22
CA ARG A 56 -11.60 15.09 -10.68
C ARG A 56 -11.78 15.36 -12.18
N ASN A 57 -11.10 16.39 -12.69
CA ASN A 57 -11.19 16.80 -14.09
C ASN A 57 -10.18 16.06 -15.00
N ASP A 58 -9.26 15.28 -14.43
CA ASP A 58 -8.26 14.52 -15.17
C ASP A 58 -8.86 13.25 -15.76
N THR A 59 -9.17 13.30 -17.06
CA THR A 59 -9.64 12.15 -17.83
C THR A 59 -8.51 11.23 -18.30
N SER A 60 -7.26 11.64 -18.14
CA SER A 60 -6.06 10.88 -18.57
C SER A 60 -5.48 9.97 -17.49
N PHE A 61 -5.99 10.06 -16.25
CA PHE A 61 -5.49 9.36 -15.06
C PHE A 61 -4.01 9.66 -14.73
N THR A 62 -3.44 10.72 -15.29
CA THR A 62 -2.04 11.12 -15.07
C THR A 62 -1.81 11.53 -13.62
N ILE A 63 -2.70 12.35 -13.06
CA ILE A 63 -2.63 12.80 -11.66
C ILE A 63 -2.78 11.61 -10.74
N SER A 64 -3.78 10.75 -10.96
CA SER A 64 -4.03 9.59 -10.11
C SER A 64 -2.83 8.64 -10.07
N LYS A 65 -2.14 8.42 -11.20
CA LYS A 65 -0.94 7.58 -11.26
C LYS A 65 0.23 8.16 -10.46
N ILE A 66 0.53 9.44 -10.62
CA ILE A 66 1.63 10.10 -9.90
C ILE A 66 1.30 10.23 -8.42
N TYR A 67 0.05 10.58 -8.09
CA TYR A 67 -0.45 10.61 -6.72
C TYR A 67 -0.28 9.27 -6.04
N ALA A 68 -0.77 8.18 -6.64
CA ALA A 68 -0.69 6.84 -6.06
C ALA A 68 0.78 6.43 -5.81
N ALA A 69 1.67 6.71 -6.77
CA ALA A 69 3.10 6.46 -6.61
C ALA A 69 3.65 7.26 -5.41
N ALA A 70 3.51 8.59 -5.39
CA ALA A 70 4.07 9.44 -4.35
C ALA A 70 3.44 9.18 -2.96
N PHE A 71 2.15 8.89 -2.91
CA PHE A 71 1.42 8.53 -1.71
C PHE A 71 1.98 7.24 -1.10
N ASN A 72 2.14 6.19 -1.92
CA ASN A 72 2.71 4.92 -1.46
C ASN A 72 4.16 5.04 -0.97
N GLN A 73 4.94 5.98 -1.50
CA GLN A 73 6.31 6.24 -1.01
C GLN A 73 6.36 6.93 0.36
N LYS A 74 5.29 7.61 0.77
CA LYS A 74 5.28 8.52 1.93
C LYS A 74 4.30 8.13 3.04
N ALA A 75 3.41 7.18 2.78
CA ALA A 75 2.49 6.66 3.77
C ALA A 75 3.28 5.81 4.78
N GLU A 76 3.38 6.29 6.02
CA GLU A 76 3.88 5.48 7.13
C GLU A 76 2.89 4.33 7.39
N GLY A 77 3.38 3.10 7.40
CA GLY A 77 2.55 1.89 7.38
C GLY A 77 2.34 1.27 5.99
N ASN A 78 2.72 1.95 4.91
CA ASN A 78 3.02 1.32 3.63
C ASN A 78 4.54 1.35 3.42
N LEU A 79 5.15 0.22 3.71
CA LEU A 79 6.51 -0.09 3.33
C LEU A 79 6.64 0.05 1.82
N GLY A 80 7.37 1.07 1.35
CA GLY A 80 7.40 1.28 -0.09
C GLY A 80 8.18 2.49 -0.57
N SER A 81 9.35 2.78 0.00
CA SER A 81 10.53 3.31 -0.73
C SER A 81 11.71 3.60 0.19
N GLY A 82 12.76 2.78 0.09
CA GLY A 82 14.14 3.20 0.36
C GLY A 82 14.61 3.28 1.82
N SER A 83 13.73 3.19 2.81
CA SER A 83 14.11 3.07 4.23
C SER A 83 13.67 1.71 4.74
N GLN A 84 14.64 0.95 5.24
CA GLN A 84 14.56 -0.42 5.77
C GLN A 84 13.16 -0.78 6.28
N VAL A 85 12.49 -1.69 5.58
CA VAL A 85 11.36 -2.42 6.16
C VAL A 85 11.87 -3.10 7.44
N GLY A 86 11.44 -2.61 8.59
CA GLY A 86 11.68 -3.27 9.86
C GLY A 86 10.88 -4.56 9.87
N ALA A 87 11.55 -5.70 10.04
CA ALA A 87 10.86 -6.98 10.12
C ALA A 87 9.87 -7.03 11.31
N ASP A 88 10.10 -6.17 12.32
CA ASP A 88 9.28 -5.90 13.49
C ASP A 88 8.13 -4.90 13.26
N SER A 89 8.20 -4.09 12.21
CA SER A 89 7.15 -3.11 11.87
C SER A 89 6.18 -3.62 10.81
N TYR A 90 6.49 -4.72 10.11
CA TYR A 90 5.56 -5.33 9.17
C TYR A 90 4.51 -6.20 9.88
N PRO A 91 3.19 -5.92 9.73
CA PRO A 91 2.16 -6.65 10.45
C PRO A 91 2.16 -8.15 10.15
N PHE A 92 1.95 -8.97 11.19
CA PHE A 92 1.92 -10.43 11.06
C PHE A 92 0.88 -10.90 10.04
N GLU A 93 -0.31 -10.30 10.06
CA GLU A 93 -1.40 -10.59 9.14
C GLU A 93 -0.98 -10.34 7.68
N LYS A 94 -0.25 -9.24 7.44
CA LYS A 94 0.24 -8.88 6.11
C LYS A 94 1.36 -9.79 5.63
N TYR A 95 2.21 -10.27 6.55
CA TYR A 95 3.17 -11.33 6.24
C TYR A 95 2.47 -12.63 5.81
N ILE A 96 1.46 -13.08 6.56
CA ILE A 96 0.71 -14.29 6.20
C ILE A 96 -0.06 -14.09 4.88
N GLU A 97 -0.66 -12.91 4.65
CA GLU A 97 -1.34 -12.59 3.39
C GLU A 97 -0.38 -12.65 2.20
N ALA A 98 0.81 -12.06 2.30
CA ALA A 98 1.83 -12.09 1.25
C ALA A 98 2.29 -13.53 0.95
N MET A 99 2.51 -14.33 1.99
CA MET A 99 2.89 -15.74 1.86
C MET A 99 1.81 -16.56 1.11
N VAL A 100 0.54 -16.37 1.46
CA VAL A 100 -0.58 -17.08 0.80
C VAL A 100 -0.79 -16.57 -0.63
N ALA A 101 -0.70 -15.26 -0.85
CA ALA A 101 -0.80 -14.69 -2.18
C ALA A 101 0.28 -15.25 -3.11
N GLN A 102 1.52 -15.39 -2.66
CA GLN A 102 2.59 -15.99 -3.45
C GLN A 102 2.30 -17.46 -3.79
N ASP A 103 1.77 -18.25 -2.86
CA ASP A 103 1.41 -19.66 -3.12
C ASP A 103 0.26 -19.78 -4.13
N VAL A 104 -0.85 -19.07 -3.89
CA VAL A 104 -2.07 -19.19 -4.70
C VAL A 104 -1.89 -18.55 -6.07
N LEU A 105 -1.38 -17.31 -6.13
CA LEU A 105 -1.19 -16.61 -7.40
C LEU A 105 0.00 -17.17 -8.19
N GLY A 106 1.01 -17.71 -7.51
CA GLY A 106 2.10 -18.46 -8.15
C GLY A 106 1.59 -19.68 -8.90
N LYS A 107 0.65 -20.44 -8.33
CA LYS A 107 -0.04 -21.54 -9.03
C LYS A 107 -0.87 -21.08 -10.23
N GLN A 108 -1.30 -19.82 -10.23
CA GLN A 108 -2.00 -19.18 -11.35
C GLN A 108 -1.03 -18.55 -12.37
N GLY A 109 0.28 -18.75 -12.22
CA GLY A 109 1.30 -18.29 -13.15
C GLY A 109 1.80 -16.86 -12.90
N ARG A 110 1.44 -16.24 -11.78
CA ARG A 110 2.00 -14.93 -11.40
C ARG A 110 3.42 -15.08 -10.85
N ASP A 111 4.29 -14.17 -11.25
CA ASP A 111 5.65 -14.11 -10.74
C ASP A 111 5.66 -13.70 -9.25
N ALA A 112 6.51 -14.36 -8.46
CA ALA A 112 6.59 -14.15 -7.01
C ALA A 112 7.08 -12.74 -6.65
N GLN A 113 7.98 -12.15 -7.44
CA GLN A 113 8.44 -10.77 -7.24
C GLN A 113 7.33 -9.77 -7.57
N ASP A 114 6.53 -10.04 -8.60
CA ASP A 114 5.36 -9.20 -8.92
C ASP A 114 4.28 -9.29 -7.85
N VAL A 115 4.03 -10.47 -7.28
CA VAL A 115 3.15 -10.60 -6.12
C VAL A 115 3.68 -9.78 -4.94
N LEU A 116 4.97 -9.85 -4.62
CA LEU A 116 5.55 -9.07 -3.52
C LEU A 116 5.42 -7.55 -3.71
N LYS A 117 5.51 -7.06 -4.96
CA LYS A 117 5.30 -5.63 -5.28
C LYS A 117 3.89 -5.16 -4.90
N ASP A 118 2.86 -6.00 -5.02
CA ASP A 118 1.50 -5.66 -4.58
C ASP A 118 1.42 -5.41 -3.06
N PHE A 119 2.36 -5.97 -2.30
CA PHE A 119 2.51 -5.78 -0.87
C PHE A 119 3.54 -4.70 -0.50
N GLY A 120 4.10 -3.99 -1.50
CA GLY A 120 5.16 -3.00 -1.30
C GLY A 120 6.52 -3.61 -0.93
N LEU A 121 6.71 -4.91 -1.12
CA LEU A 121 7.91 -5.63 -0.69
C LEU A 121 8.87 -5.89 -1.85
N THR A 122 10.16 -5.82 -1.55
CA THR A 122 11.20 -6.49 -2.35
C THR A 122 11.40 -7.94 -1.86
N VAL A 123 12.10 -8.75 -2.65
CA VAL A 123 12.52 -10.11 -2.25
C VAL A 123 13.39 -10.09 -0.99
N ALA A 124 14.23 -9.06 -0.85
CA ALA A 124 15.08 -8.89 0.33
C ALA A 124 14.25 -8.53 1.58
N ASP A 125 13.27 -7.64 1.44
CA ASP A 125 12.36 -7.28 2.54
C ASP A 125 11.57 -8.51 3.02
N TYR A 126 11.00 -9.27 2.08
CA TYR A 126 10.25 -10.48 2.39
C TYR A 126 11.11 -11.52 3.13
N SER A 127 12.38 -11.66 2.73
CA SER A 127 13.33 -12.57 3.38
C SER A 127 13.60 -12.16 4.84
N ASN A 128 13.78 -10.85 5.09
CA ASN A 128 14.00 -10.32 6.44
C ASN A 128 12.74 -10.46 7.32
N ILE A 129 11.57 -10.13 6.79
CA ILE A 129 10.25 -10.28 7.45
C ILE A 129 10.00 -11.75 7.81
N SER A 130 10.22 -12.67 6.86
CA SER A 130 9.99 -14.09 7.06
C SER A 130 10.89 -14.65 8.17
N GLY A 131 12.16 -14.24 8.21
CA GLY A 131 13.09 -14.60 9.29
C GLY A 131 12.61 -14.11 10.67
N TYR A 132 12.14 -12.87 10.77
CA TYR A 132 11.62 -12.32 12.04
C TYR A 132 10.38 -13.06 12.53
N TRP A 133 9.36 -13.19 11.67
CA TRP A 133 8.09 -13.81 12.08
C TRP A 133 8.24 -15.31 12.33
N SER A 134 9.11 -16.00 11.59
CA SER A 134 9.45 -17.40 11.87
C SER A 134 10.06 -17.57 13.26
N ASN A 135 11.01 -16.70 13.64
CA ASN A 135 11.58 -16.72 14.99
C ASN A 135 10.52 -16.41 16.06
N LYS A 136 9.64 -15.43 15.84
CA LYS A 136 8.55 -15.13 16.78
C LYS A 136 7.58 -16.30 16.95
N MET A 137 7.18 -16.96 15.87
CA MET A 137 6.27 -18.12 15.93
C MET A 137 6.87 -19.32 16.67
N MET A 138 8.20 -19.50 16.65
CA MET A 138 8.87 -20.52 17.47
C MET A 138 8.76 -20.23 18.97
N THR A 139 8.65 -18.96 19.35
CA THR A 139 8.60 -18.52 20.74
C THR A 139 7.19 -18.19 21.25
N ASP A 140 6.21 -18.04 20.34
CA ASP A 140 4.83 -17.69 20.66
C ASP A 140 3.87 -18.58 19.85
N PHE A 141 3.42 -19.66 20.49
CA PHE A 141 2.49 -20.63 19.90
C PHE A 141 1.10 -20.05 19.57
N SER A 142 0.72 -18.92 20.16
CA SER A 142 -0.55 -18.25 19.82
C SER A 142 -0.51 -17.69 18.39
N LEU A 143 0.66 -17.26 17.93
CA LEU A 143 0.88 -16.83 16.56
C LEU A 143 0.80 -17.99 15.57
N ALA A 144 1.26 -19.19 15.95
CA ALA A 144 1.14 -20.38 15.11
C ALA A 144 -0.34 -20.78 14.89
N MET A 145 -1.17 -20.73 15.94
CA MET A 145 -2.62 -20.95 15.78
C MET A 145 -3.27 -19.86 14.92
N LYS A 146 -2.90 -18.59 15.14
CA LYS A 146 -3.40 -17.46 14.35
C LYS A 146 -3.00 -17.56 12.88
N MET A 147 -1.79 -18.02 12.59
CA MET A 147 -1.30 -18.28 11.23
C MET A 147 -2.22 -19.23 10.49
N GLN A 148 -2.60 -20.36 11.10
CA GLN A 148 -3.45 -21.35 10.45
C GLN A 148 -4.82 -20.78 10.07
N THR A 149 -5.42 -19.97 10.94
CA THR A 149 -6.68 -19.26 10.66
C THR A 149 -6.52 -18.30 9.50
N LEU A 150 -5.52 -17.42 9.55
CA LEU A 150 -5.26 -16.41 8.52
C LEU A 150 -4.91 -17.04 7.17
N MET A 151 -4.17 -18.15 7.17
CA MET A 151 -3.85 -18.89 5.96
C MET A 151 -5.10 -19.38 5.24
N ASN A 152 -6.06 -19.94 5.99
CA ASN A 152 -7.32 -20.42 5.41
C ASN A 152 -8.15 -19.26 4.85
N GLU A 153 -8.27 -18.15 5.60
CA GLU A 153 -9.01 -16.96 5.17
C GLU A 153 -8.44 -16.35 3.88
N TYR A 154 -7.12 -16.12 3.84
CA TYR A 154 -6.50 -15.54 2.66
C TYR A 154 -6.46 -16.50 1.48
N LYS A 155 -6.39 -17.80 1.72
CA LYS A 155 -6.44 -18.80 0.64
C LYS A 155 -7.79 -18.74 -0.07
N ILE A 156 -8.89 -18.74 0.69
CA ILE A 156 -10.25 -18.57 0.15
C ILE A 156 -10.35 -17.25 -0.64
N LYS A 157 -9.78 -16.16 -0.10
CA LYS A 157 -9.77 -14.85 -0.78
C LYS A 157 -9.08 -14.90 -2.14
N TYR A 158 -7.91 -15.51 -2.26
CA TYR A 158 -7.15 -15.53 -3.52
C TYR A 158 -7.61 -16.63 -4.50
N GLU A 159 -8.18 -17.73 -4.00
CA GLU A 159 -8.79 -18.77 -4.84
C GLU A 159 -10.12 -18.31 -5.46
N SER A 160 -10.91 -17.48 -4.74
CA SER A 160 -12.14 -16.88 -5.29
C SER A 160 -11.87 -15.78 -6.32
N GLN A 161 -10.66 -15.24 -6.37
CA GLN A 161 -10.23 -14.22 -7.34
C GLN A 161 -9.62 -14.80 -8.62
N ALA A 162 -9.44 -16.13 -8.70
CA ALA A 162 -8.95 -16.78 -9.91
C ALA A 162 -9.99 -16.64 -11.06
N PRO A 163 -9.58 -16.30 -12.29
CA PRO A 163 -10.49 -16.14 -13.45
C PRO A 163 -11.14 -17.45 -13.95
N GLY A 164 -11.30 -18.46 -13.08
CA GLY A 164 -11.93 -19.74 -13.37
C GLY A 164 -12.95 -20.23 -12.32
N ASN A 165 -13.15 -19.53 -11.20
CA ASN A 165 -14.08 -19.96 -10.13
C ASN A 165 -15.47 -19.31 -10.20
N ALA A 166 -15.94 -18.97 -11.41
CA ALA A 166 -17.34 -18.60 -11.64
C ALA A 166 -18.28 -19.82 -11.79
N HIS A 167 -17.79 -21.05 -11.62
CA HIS A 167 -18.59 -22.28 -11.57
C HIS A 167 -17.91 -23.18 -10.54
N THR A 168 -18.49 -23.46 -9.38
CA THR A 168 -19.60 -24.41 -9.22
C THR A 168 -20.46 -24.09 -7.99
N ASP A 169 -21.49 -23.29 -8.18
CA ASP A 169 -22.79 -23.59 -7.57
C ASP A 169 -23.45 -24.65 -8.45
N ILE A 170 -23.26 -25.93 -8.13
CA ILE A 170 -24.16 -26.99 -8.59
C ILE A 170 -24.55 -27.79 -7.35
N ASP A 171 -25.78 -27.52 -6.90
CA ASP A 171 -26.54 -28.34 -5.97
C ASP A 171 -26.59 -29.82 -6.42
N PHE A 172 -26.40 -30.73 -5.46
CA PHE A 172 -27.08 -32.04 -5.38
C PHE A 172 -27.22 -32.48 -3.93
#